data_AF-A0A2S2NCV2-F1
#
_entry.id   AF-A0A2S2NCV2-F1
#
_cell.length_a   1.000
_cell.length_b   1.000
_cell.length_c   1.000
_cell.angle_alpha   90.00
_cell.angle_beta   90.00
_cell.angle_gamma   90.00
#
_symmetry.space_group_name_H-M   'P 1'
#
loop_
_entity.id
_entity.type
_entity.pdbx_description
1 polymer ?
#
loop_
_entity_poly.entity_id
_entity_poly.type
_entity_poly.pdbx_seq_one_letter_code
_entity_poly.pdbx_strand_id
1 'polypeptide(L)'
;KVVSIPQGPIEWTWLSNTVSIISGKSFNNIIIYNFINVIIVIKFVLYLCNLCKSLYLENVQQLMAAQEPLRSEIACIQILIKEQLSVLKSTLTSHNKIISDVRLLLKSLTKIDNVGTASINYVTKYCSYLDHFMSLIEQLTAFNEPTIQHVNVLLKSIQSLHTKTPQIYDDLLTILGEKGLLIKQHKRPPLVRQDSICLSPRKGLPRDPHTGKAVQKCNAYAVSVWRRVRMKLEGRDPDPGRRSTITEQVNWVINEATNPDNLALLYEGWTPWV
;
A
#
# COMPACT_ATOMS: atom_id res chain seq x y z
N LYS A 1 -29.17 -42.52 -32.50
CA LYS A 1 -28.64 -43.75 -33.14
C LYS A 1 -27.32 -43.39 -33.81
N VAL A 2 -26.22 -43.65 -33.10
CA VAL A 2 -24.86 -43.47 -33.61
C VAL A 2 -24.61 -44.64 -34.56
N VAL A 3 -24.44 -44.36 -35.84
CA VAL A 3 -24.07 -45.39 -36.83
C VAL A 3 -22.57 -45.60 -36.69
N SER A 4 -22.19 -46.80 -36.26
CA SER A 4 -20.80 -47.24 -36.13
C SER A 4 -20.13 -47.26 -37.50
N ILE A 5 -19.02 -46.53 -37.65
CA ILE A 5 -18.21 -46.49 -38.87
C ILE A 5 -17.20 -47.66 -38.79
N PRO A 6 -17.07 -48.49 -39.83
CA PRO A 6 -16.19 -49.66 -39.77
C PRO A 6 -14.72 -49.23 -39.76
N GLN A 7 -13.99 -49.60 -38.71
CA GLN A 7 -12.54 -49.44 -38.59
C GLN A 7 -11.80 -50.66 -39.15
N GLY A 8 -11.84 -50.82 -40.47
CA GLY A 8 -11.05 -51.85 -41.15
C GLY A 8 -10.40 -51.29 -42.42
N PRO A 9 -9.25 -51.83 -42.87
CA PRO A 9 -8.68 -51.45 -44.15
C PRO A 9 -9.67 -51.82 -45.26
N ILE A 10 -10.05 -50.84 -46.08
CA ILE A 10 -10.91 -51.10 -47.24
C ILE A 10 -10.11 -51.97 -48.20
N GLU A 11 -10.43 -53.27 -48.25
CA GLU A 11 -9.83 -54.19 -49.20
C GLU A 11 -10.02 -53.67 -50.62
N TRP A 12 -8.91 -53.58 -51.37
CA TRP A 12 -8.84 -53.18 -52.78
C TRP A 12 -9.60 -54.12 -53.75
N THR A 13 -10.33 -55.10 -53.22
CA THR A 13 -11.08 -56.13 -53.95
C THR A 13 -12.17 -55.55 -54.86
N TRP A 14 -12.71 -54.37 -54.53
CA TRP A 14 -13.68 -53.67 -55.37
C TRP A 14 -13.08 -53.05 -56.65
N LEU A 15 -11.82 -52.61 -56.62
CA LEU A 15 -11.13 -52.06 -57.79
C LEU A 15 -10.66 -53.17 -58.73
N SER A 16 -10.25 -54.31 -58.17
CA SER A 16 -9.82 -55.47 -58.99
C SER A 16 -10.98 -56.05 -59.82
N ASN A 17 -12.18 -56.16 -59.24
CA ASN A 17 -13.35 -56.67 -59.97
C ASN A 17 -13.89 -55.73 -61.06
N THR A 18 -13.68 -54.42 -60.92
CA THR A 18 -14.20 -53.43 -61.89
C THR A 18 -13.29 -53.28 -63.11
N VAL A 19 -11.97 -53.46 -62.95
CA VAL A 19 -11.00 -53.44 -64.05
C VAL A 19 -11.14 -54.68 -64.95
N SER A 20 -11.42 -55.86 -64.38
CA SER A 20 -11.60 -57.11 -65.15
C SER A 20 -12.82 -57.09 -66.10
N ILE A 21 -13.84 -56.28 -65.83
CA ILE A 21 -15.06 -56.24 -66.66
C ILE A 21 -14.87 -55.40 -67.94
N ILE A 22 -13.83 -54.56 -67.99
CA ILE A 22 -13.68 -53.52 -69.02
C ILE A 22 -12.80 -53.96 -70.21
N SER A 23 -12.10 -55.10 -70.15
CA SER A 23 -11.19 -55.52 -71.25
C SER A 23 -11.90 -55.94 -72.56
N GLY A 24 -13.23 -55.80 -72.68
CA GLY A 24 -14.01 -56.44 -73.75
C GLY A 24 -14.69 -55.56 -74.81
N LYS A 25 -14.83 -54.23 -74.71
CA LYS A 25 -15.65 -53.45 -75.69
C LYS A 25 -15.12 -52.05 -76.05
N SER A 26 -14.78 -51.89 -77.33
CA SER A 26 -14.34 -50.63 -77.96
C SER A 26 -15.42 -49.52 -77.93
N PHE A 27 -14.98 -48.27 -77.77
CA PHE A 27 -15.71 -46.98 -77.70
C PHE A 27 -16.49 -46.62 -76.40
N ASN A 28 -17.37 -47.46 -75.85
CA ASN A 28 -18.09 -47.12 -74.59
C ASN A 28 -17.21 -47.17 -73.33
N ASN A 29 -16.06 -47.82 -73.43
CA ASN A 29 -15.09 -47.97 -72.34
C ASN A 29 -14.46 -46.65 -71.88
N ILE A 30 -14.29 -45.66 -72.76
CA ILE A 30 -13.62 -44.39 -72.40
C ILE A 30 -14.49 -43.55 -71.47
N ILE A 31 -15.81 -43.50 -71.73
CA ILE A 31 -16.76 -42.75 -70.89
C ILE A 31 -16.90 -43.42 -69.52
N ILE A 32 -17.00 -44.75 -69.49
CA ILE A 32 -17.08 -45.54 -68.25
C ILE A 32 -15.78 -45.39 -67.43
N TYR A 33 -14.61 -45.46 -68.09
CA TYR A 33 -13.31 -45.28 -67.44
C TYR A 33 -13.15 -43.86 -66.86
N ASN A 34 -13.56 -42.83 -67.60
CA ASN A 34 -13.56 -41.46 -67.11
C ASN A 34 -14.53 -41.27 -65.92
N PHE A 35 -15.72 -41.86 -65.97
CA PHE A 35 -16.69 -41.80 -64.88
C PHE A 35 -16.17 -42.50 -63.60
N ILE A 36 -15.54 -43.67 -63.75
CA ILE A 36 -14.88 -44.38 -62.65
C ILE A 36 -13.73 -43.56 -62.06
N ASN A 37 -12.89 -42.95 -62.91
CA ASN A 37 -11.80 -42.08 -62.45
C ASN A 37 -12.34 -40.87 -61.67
N VAL A 38 -13.42 -40.23 -62.13
CA VAL A 38 -14.08 -39.13 -61.41
C VAL A 38 -14.57 -39.58 -60.04
N ILE A 39 -15.20 -40.76 -59.93
CA ILE A 39 -15.65 -41.31 -58.64
C ILE A 39 -14.46 -41.61 -57.70
N ILE A 40 -13.37 -42.17 -58.23
CA ILE A 40 -12.15 -42.44 -57.45
C ILE A 40 -11.56 -41.14 -56.92
N VAL A 41 -11.44 -40.11 -57.76
CA VAL A 41 -10.95 -38.79 -57.37
C VAL A 41 -11.85 -38.17 -56.30
N ILE A 42 -13.18 -38.22 -56.45
CA ILE A 42 -14.12 -37.71 -55.45
C ILE A 42 -13.97 -38.46 -54.11
N LYS A 43 -13.87 -39.80 -54.13
CA LYS A 43 -13.66 -40.60 -52.92
C LYS A 43 -12.32 -40.28 -52.24
N PHE A 44 -11.26 -40.10 -53.03
CA PHE A 44 -9.95 -39.72 -52.53
C PHE A 44 -9.94 -38.32 -51.90
N VAL A 45 -10.60 -37.35 -52.55
CA VAL A 45 -10.77 -35.99 -52.00
C VAL A 45 -11.58 -36.01 -50.70
N LEU A 46 -12.68 -36.78 -50.64
CA LEU A 46 -13.46 -36.95 -49.41
C LEU A 46 -12.64 -37.61 -48.29
N TYR A 47 -11.82 -38.61 -48.62
CA TYR A 47 -10.90 -39.24 -47.67
C TYR A 47 -9.89 -38.24 -47.11
N LEU A 48 -9.22 -37.47 -47.99
CA LEU A 48 -8.27 -36.44 -47.57
C LEU A 48 -8.93 -35.35 -46.72
N CYS A 49 -10.14 -34.91 -47.06
CA CYS A 49 -10.90 -33.96 -46.26
C CYS A 49 -11.21 -34.51 -44.85
N ASN A 50 -11.64 -35.77 -44.75
CA ASN A 50 -11.90 -36.41 -43.46
C ASN A 50 -10.63 -36.60 -42.63
N LEU A 51 -9.52 -36.97 -43.27
CA LEU A 51 -8.22 -37.10 -42.61
C LEU A 51 -7.73 -35.75 -42.08
N CYS A 52 -7.80 -34.69 -42.89
CA CYS A 52 -7.48 -33.32 -42.47
C CYS A 52 -8.36 -32.86 -41.29
N LYS A 53 -9.67 -33.15 -41.33
CA LYS A 53 -10.58 -32.82 -40.23
C LYS A 53 -10.20 -33.58 -38.95
N SER A 54 -9.86 -34.86 -39.05
CA SER A 54 -9.43 -35.68 -37.91
C SER A 54 -8.15 -35.12 -37.28
N LEU A 55 -7.12 -34.85 -38.09
CA LEU A 55 -5.84 -34.30 -37.64
C LEU A 55 -6.01 -32.91 -37.00
N TYR A 56 -6.87 -32.07 -37.59
CA TYR A 56 -7.18 -30.76 -37.00
C TYR A 56 -7.86 -30.90 -35.63
N LEU A 57 -8.84 -31.80 -35.52
CA LEU A 57 -9.56 -32.02 -34.26
C LEU A 57 -8.63 -32.55 -33.16
N GLU A 58 -7.75 -33.49 -33.52
CA GLU A 58 -6.76 -34.07 -32.62
C GLU A 58 -5.74 -33.02 -32.15
N ASN A 59 -5.22 -32.18 -33.06
CA ASN A 59 -4.34 -31.06 -32.70
C ASN A 59 -5.02 -30.05 -31.77
N VAL A 60 -6.29 -29.72 -32.01
CA VAL A 60 -7.06 -28.83 -31.13
C VAL A 60 -7.26 -29.47 -29.75
N GLN A 61 -7.56 -30.77 -29.68
CA GLN A 61 -7.66 -31.48 -28.40
C GLN A 61 -6.35 -31.52 -27.63
N GLN A 62 -5.22 -31.76 -28.31
CA GLN A 62 -3.89 -31.73 -27.69
C GLN A 62 -3.56 -30.34 -27.16
N LEU A 63 -3.87 -29.28 -27.92
CA LEU A 63 -3.69 -27.89 -27.46
C LEU A 63 -4.56 -27.55 -26.25
N MET A 64 -5.82 -27.98 -26.24
CA MET A 64 -6.71 -27.80 -25.08
C MET A 64 -6.18 -28.55 -23.84
N ALA A 65 -5.75 -29.80 -24.01
CA ALA A 65 -5.18 -30.60 -22.92
C ALA A 65 -3.89 -29.98 -22.36
N ALA A 66 -3.05 -29.39 -23.21
CA ALA A 66 -1.84 -28.67 -22.78
C ALA A 66 -2.14 -27.33 -22.09
N GLN A 67 -3.26 -26.68 -22.39
CA GLN A 67 -3.66 -25.42 -21.77
C GLN A 67 -4.25 -25.60 -20.36
N GLU A 68 -4.87 -26.75 -20.09
CA GLU A 68 -5.53 -27.07 -18.81
C GLU A 68 -4.60 -26.97 -17.57
N PRO A 69 -3.39 -27.55 -17.54
CA PRO A 69 -2.49 -27.43 -16.39
C PRO A 69 -2.10 -25.97 -16.11
N LEU A 70 -1.83 -25.17 -17.16
CA LEU A 70 -1.51 -23.74 -17.01
C LEU A 70 -2.70 -22.95 -16.44
N ARG A 71 -3.93 -23.26 -16.87
CA ARG A 71 -5.15 -22.66 -16.29
C ARG A 71 -5.29 -22.99 -14.80
N SER A 72 -4.99 -24.22 -14.42
CA SER A 72 -5.04 -24.65 -13.02
C SER A 72 -4.00 -23.94 -12.15
N GLU A 73 -2.78 -23.75 -12.65
CA GLU A 73 -1.70 -23.05 -11.94
C GLU A 73 -2.04 -21.57 -11.75
N ILE A 74 -2.58 -20.92 -12.79
CA ILE A 74 -3.07 -19.54 -12.70
C ILE A 74 -4.17 -19.41 -11.65
N ALA A 75 -5.12 -20.35 -11.60
CA ALA A 75 -6.19 -20.36 -10.60
C ALA A 75 -5.65 -20.51 -9.16
N CYS A 76 -4.65 -21.38 -8.96
CA CYS A 76 -3.97 -21.52 -7.66
C CYS A 76 -3.29 -20.22 -7.24
N ILE A 77 -2.55 -19.57 -8.14
CA ILE A 77 -1.90 -18.29 -7.87
C ILE A 77 -2.94 -17.20 -7.53
N GLN A 78 -4.08 -17.18 -8.22
CA GLN A 78 -5.16 -16.23 -7.91
C GLN A 78 -5.74 -16.44 -6.51
N ILE A 79 -5.90 -17.69 -6.07
CA ILE A 79 -6.34 -18.00 -4.70
C ILE A 79 -5.33 -17.44 -3.69
N LEU A 80 -4.04 -17.70 -3.91
CA LEU A 80 -2.97 -17.20 -3.05
C LEU A 80 -2.96 -15.66 -2.97
N ILE A 81 -3.13 -14.98 -4.11
CA ILE A 81 -3.23 -13.51 -4.15
C ILE A 81 -4.43 -13.02 -3.34
N LYS A 82 -5.60 -13.69 -3.45
CA LYS A 82 -6.80 -13.34 -2.69
C LYS A 82 -6.62 -13.53 -1.18
N GLU A 83 -5.93 -14.60 -0.77
CA GLU A 83 -5.56 -14.82 0.63
C GLU A 83 -4.66 -13.71 1.16
N GLN A 84 -3.58 -13.38 0.44
CA GLN A 84 -2.69 -12.28 0.82
C GLN A 84 -3.40 -10.93 0.85
N LEU A 85 -4.32 -10.70 -0.07
CA LEU A 85 -5.17 -9.51 -0.12
C LEU A 85 -6.08 -9.42 1.11
N SER A 86 -6.59 -10.54 1.62
CA SER A 86 -7.38 -10.56 2.86
C SER A 86 -6.55 -10.13 4.08
N VAL A 87 -5.30 -10.59 4.17
CA VAL A 87 -4.32 -10.19 5.21
C VAL A 87 -3.94 -8.72 5.07
N LEU A 88 -3.76 -8.24 3.84
CA LEU A 88 -3.47 -6.83 3.57
C LEU A 88 -4.63 -5.93 4.00
N LYS A 89 -5.87 -6.31 3.67
CA LYS A 89 -7.08 -5.59 4.10
C LYS A 89 -7.19 -5.55 5.62
N SER A 90 -7.00 -6.67 6.32
CA SER A 90 -7.08 -6.68 7.78
C SER A 90 -6.00 -5.80 8.42
N THR A 91 -4.77 -5.88 7.92
CA THR A 91 -3.65 -5.02 8.37
C THR A 91 -3.95 -3.54 8.14
N LEU A 92 -4.49 -3.18 6.96
CA LEU A 92 -4.88 -1.81 6.64
C LEU A 92 -6.02 -1.31 7.55
N THR A 93 -6.99 -2.15 7.90
CA THR A 93 -8.06 -1.74 8.83
C THR A 93 -7.50 -1.41 10.22
N SER A 94 -6.56 -2.22 10.72
CA SER A 94 -5.88 -1.96 12.00
C SER A 94 -5.03 -0.68 11.92
N HIS A 95 -4.29 -0.49 10.83
CA HIS A 95 -3.53 0.73 10.59
C HIS A 95 -4.43 1.98 10.54
N ASN A 96 -5.56 1.89 9.84
CA ASN A 96 -6.52 2.99 9.73
C ASN A 96 -7.13 3.39 11.07
N LYS A 97 -7.24 2.47 12.04
CA LYS A 97 -7.65 2.82 13.41
C LYS A 97 -6.58 3.67 14.10
N ILE A 98 -5.33 3.19 14.10
CA ILE A 98 -4.18 3.86 14.74
C ILE A 98 -3.97 5.26 14.14
N ILE A 99 -3.97 5.36 12.81
CA ILE A 99 -3.73 6.65 12.14
C ILE A 99 -4.91 7.61 12.32
N SER A 100 -6.11 7.14 12.68
CA SER A 100 -7.25 8.03 12.93
C SER A 100 -6.96 8.92 14.14
N ASP A 101 -6.38 8.35 15.20
CA ASP A 101 -5.96 9.06 16.40
C ASP A 101 -4.81 10.03 16.09
N VAL A 102 -3.81 9.56 15.34
CA VAL A 102 -2.69 10.40 14.87
C VAL A 102 -3.19 11.58 14.02
N ARG A 103 -4.20 11.36 13.17
CA ARG A 103 -4.79 12.42 12.33
C ARG A 103 -5.54 13.44 13.17
N LEU A 104 -6.20 13.03 14.25
CA LEU A 104 -6.83 13.96 15.20
C LEU A 104 -5.78 14.81 15.93
N LEU A 105 -4.66 14.21 16.34
CA LEU A 105 -3.53 14.93 16.92
C LEU A 105 -2.89 15.90 15.91
N LEU A 106 -2.64 15.47 14.68
CA LEU A 106 -2.13 16.36 13.62
C LEU A 106 -3.08 17.53 13.36
N LYS A 107 -4.40 17.30 13.38
CA LYS A 107 -5.41 18.36 13.27
C LYS A 107 -5.37 19.32 14.46
N SER A 108 -5.15 18.86 15.68
CA SER A 108 -5.03 19.77 16.84
C SER A 108 -3.75 20.61 16.78
N LEU A 109 -2.66 20.03 16.26
CA LEU A 109 -1.38 20.72 16.03
C LEU A 109 -1.46 21.84 14.98
N THR A 110 -2.46 21.82 14.08
CA THR A 110 -2.68 22.92 13.12
C THR A 110 -2.95 24.28 13.77
N LYS A 111 -3.44 24.28 15.02
CA LYS A 111 -3.73 25.49 15.80
C LYS A 111 -2.50 26.09 16.49
N ILE A 112 -1.34 25.42 16.43
CA ILE A 112 -0.09 25.88 17.04
C ILE A 112 0.75 26.57 15.97
N ASP A 113 1.04 27.86 16.16
CA ASP A 113 1.86 28.64 15.25
C ASP A 113 3.23 27.96 15.04
N ASN A 114 3.65 27.86 13.77
CA ASN A 114 4.89 27.27 13.22
C ASN A 114 4.84 25.80 12.76
N VAL A 115 3.89 24.96 13.20
CA VAL A 115 3.81 23.52 12.79
C VAL A 115 2.60 23.24 11.88
N GLY A 116 1.63 24.15 11.83
CA GLY A 116 0.37 23.94 11.10
C GLY A 116 0.54 23.64 9.61
N THR A 117 1.34 24.39 8.86
CA THR A 117 1.52 24.16 7.42
C THR A 117 2.15 22.79 7.12
N ALA A 118 3.14 22.35 7.89
CA ALA A 118 3.77 21.05 7.72
C ALA A 118 2.79 19.89 8.01
N SER A 119 1.99 20.03 9.08
CA SER A 119 0.96 19.04 9.42
C SER A 119 -0.15 18.94 8.36
N ILE A 120 -0.57 20.06 7.76
CA ILE A 120 -1.56 20.08 6.67
C ILE A 120 -1.01 19.39 5.42
N ASN A 121 0.22 19.71 5.02
CA ASN A 121 0.87 19.11 3.86
C ASN A 121 1.00 17.59 4.01
N TYR A 122 1.36 17.13 5.21
CA TYR A 122 1.41 15.72 5.52
C TYR A 122 0.05 15.02 5.42
N VAL A 123 -1.00 15.59 6.02
CA VAL A 123 -2.33 15.00 5.97
C VAL A 123 -2.78 14.86 4.51
N THR A 124 -2.55 15.86 3.67
CA THR A 124 -2.85 15.80 2.23
C THR A 124 -2.04 14.70 1.52
N LYS A 125 -0.73 14.61 1.79
CA LYS A 125 0.14 13.57 1.22
C LYS A 125 -0.29 12.16 1.64
N TYR A 126 -0.64 12.00 2.91
CA TYR A 126 -1.13 10.74 3.48
C TYR A 126 -2.48 10.32 2.88
N CYS A 127 -3.41 11.26 2.68
CA CYS A 127 -4.67 10.97 1.98
C CYS A 127 -4.42 10.46 0.56
N SER A 128 -3.56 11.11 -0.22
CA SER A 128 -3.22 10.65 -1.58
C SER A 128 -2.53 9.27 -1.59
N TYR A 129 -1.69 8.98 -0.59
CA TYR A 129 -1.11 7.64 -0.40
C TYR A 129 -2.19 6.59 -0.13
N LEU A 130 -3.15 6.88 0.76
CA LEU A 130 -4.26 5.99 1.03
C LEU A 130 -5.14 5.76 -0.20
N ASP A 131 -5.45 6.80 -0.97
CA ASP A 131 -6.26 6.66 -2.19
C ASP A 131 -5.58 5.72 -3.19
N HIS A 132 -4.25 5.82 -3.36
CA HIS A 132 -3.49 4.88 -4.19
C HIS A 132 -3.58 3.45 -3.63
N PHE A 133 -3.42 3.28 -2.31
CA PHE A 133 -3.49 1.97 -1.66
C PHE A 133 -4.87 1.32 -1.82
N MET A 134 -5.93 2.10 -1.64
CA MET A 134 -7.32 1.65 -1.81
C MET A 134 -7.62 1.29 -3.26
N SER A 135 -7.15 2.10 -4.22
CA SER A 135 -7.28 1.79 -5.65
C SER A 135 -6.57 0.48 -6.02
N LEU A 136 -5.39 0.23 -5.48
CA LEU A 136 -4.67 -1.03 -5.68
C LEU A 136 -5.43 -2.23 -5.07
N ILE A 137 -6.02 -2.07 -3.89
CA ILE A 137 -6.87 -3.11 -3.29
C ILE A 137 -8.08 -3.41 -4.17
N GLU A 138 -8.72 -2.39 -4.73
CA GLU A 138 -9.88 -2.54 -5.62
C GLU A 138 -9.48 -3.28 -6.91
N GLN A 139 -8.39 -2.87 -7.55
CA GLN A 139 -7.86 -3.53 -8.76
C GLN A 139 -7.48 -5.00 -8.50
N LEU A 140 -6.85 -5.30 -7.36
CA LEU A 140 -6.53 -6.68 -6.98
C LEU A 140 -7.77 -7.50 -6.60
N THR A 141 -8.83 -6.85 -6.08
CA THR A 141 -10.09 -7.52 -5.76
C THR A 141 -10.86 -7.88 -7.04
N ALA A 142 -10.84 -7.01 -8.05
CA ALA A 142 -11.46 -7.22 -9.35
C ALA A 142 -10.65 -8.13 -10.32
N PHE A 143 -9.52 -8.66 -9.85
CA PHE A 143 -8.60 -9.44 -10.66
C PHE A 143 -9.12 -10.87 -10.93
N ASN A 144 -9.96 -11.01 -11.96
CA ASN A 144 -10.57 -12.29 -12.36
C ASN A 144 -9.86 -12.96 -13.55
N GLU A 145 -9.40 -12.19 -14.54
CA GLU A 145 -8.71 -12.72 -15.72
C GLU A 145 -7.35 -12.02 -15.93
N PRO A 146 -6.22 -12.71 -15.70
CA PRO A 146 -4.91 -12.08 -15.63
C PRO A 146 -4.36 -11.82 -17.03
N THR A 147 -4.51 -10.60 -17.54
CA THR A 147 -3.74 -10.17 -18.72
C THR A 147 -2.34 -9.76 -18.29
N ILE A 148 -1.34 -10.04 -19.13
CA ILE A 148 0.07 -9.61 -18.93
C ILE A 148 0.15 -8.10 -18.64
N GLN A 149 -0.63 -7.29 -19.35
CA GLN A 149 -0.69 -5.83 -19.15
C GLN A 149 -1.21 -5.47 -17.75
N HIS A 150 -2.30 -6.08 -17.30
CA HIS A 150 -2.89 -5.85 -15.97
C HIS A 150 -1.90 -6.24 -14.85
N VAL A 151 -1.23 -7.39 -14.98
CA VAL A 151 -0.21 -7.83 -14.02
C VAL A 151 0.95 -6.83 -13.94
N ASN A 152 1.43 -6.34 -15.08
CA ASN A 152 2.52 -5.37 -15.13
C ASN A 152 2.14 -4.02 -14.49
N VAL A 153 0.91 -3.55 -14.70
CA VAL A 153 0.41 -2.33 -14.05
C VAL A 153 0.33 -2.52 -12.53
N LEU A 154 -0.22 -3.64 -12.08
CA LEU A 154 -0.32 -3.97 -10.65
C LEU A 154 1.06 -4.06 -9.98
N LEU A 155 2.02 -4.73 -10.62
CA LEU A 155 3.39 -4.83 -10.10
C LEU A 155 4.04 -3.45 -9.95
N LYS A 156 3.87 -2.56 -10.95
CA LYS A 156 4.37 -1.18 -10.86
C LYS A 156 3.72 -0.40 -9.72
N SER A 157 2.40 -0.55 -9.53
CA SER A 157 1.68 0.10 -8.42
C SER A 157 2.15 -0.42 -7.05
N ILE A 158 2.33 -1.74 -6.89
CA ILE A 158 2.86 -2.35 -5.67
C ILE A 158 4.27 -1.83 -5.38
N GLN A 159 5.15 -1.78 -6.38
CA GLN A 159 6.52 -1.24 -6.23
C GLN A 159 6.52 0.25 -5.85
N SER A 160 5.63 1.04 -6.46
CA SER A 160 5.45 2.46 -6.14
C SER A 160 4.98 2.65 -4.69
N LEU A 161 4.02 1.85 -4.22
CA LEU A 161 3.59 1.88 -2.82
C LEU A 161 4.71 1.44 -1.87
N HIS A 162 5.44 0.37 -2.21
CA HIS A 162 6.54 -0.13 -1.39
C HIS A 162 7.64 0.94 -1.19
N THR A 163 7.97 1.71 -2.23
CA THR A 163 8.98 2.78 -2.13
C THR A 163 8.47 4.02 -1.38
N LYS A 164 7.18 4.36 -1.53
CA LYS A 164 6.59 5.53 -0.86
C LYS A 164 6.23 5.29 0.60
N THR A 165 5.93 4.05 0.99
CA THR A 165 5.45 3.71 2.34
C THR A 165 6.44 4.16 3.44
N PRO A 166 7.77 3.90 3.36
CA PRO A 166 8.74 4.39 4.33
C PRO A 166 8.75 5.92 4.43
N GLN A 167 8.77 6.61 3.27
CA GLN A 167 8.81 8.07 3.22
C GLN A 167 7.62 8.72 3.90
N ILE A 168 6.43 8.12 3.83
CA ILE A 168 5.24 8.61 4.53
C ILE A 168 5.47 8.57 6.05
N TYR A 169 6.08 7.52 6.58
CA TYR A 169 6.34 7.44 8.02
C TYR A 169 7.55 8.27 8.44
N ASP A 170 8.56 8.40 7.59
CA ASP A 170 9.71 9.30 7.81
C ASP A 170 9.26 10.76 7.86
N ASP A 171 8.35 11.19 6.97
CA ASP A 171 7.78 12.53 7.00
C ASP A 171 6.97 12.78 8.28
N LEU A 172 6.20 11.78 8.74
CA LEU A 172 5.48 11.85 10.00
C LEU A 172 6.44 12.02 11.17
N LEU A 173 7.50 11.21 11.19
CA LEU A 173 8.55 11.29 12.19
C LEU A 173 9.33 12.59 12.10
N THR A 174 9.46 13.20 10.92
CA THR A 174 10.14 14.49 10.73
C THR A 174 9.29 15.64 11.25
N ILE A 175 7.98 15.62 11.00
CA ILE A 175 7.03 16.59 11.56
C ILE A 175 7.00 16.50 13.09
N LEU A 176 7.13 15.28 13.61
CA LEU A 176 7.28 15.02 15.04
C LEU A 176 8.73 15.18 15.52
N GLY A 177 9.74 15.19 14.67
CA GLY A 177 11.15 14.96 15.03
C GLY A 177 12.03 16.19 14.88
N GLU A 178 11.68 17.11 13.97
CA GLU A 178 12.39 18.39 13.87
C GLU A 178 12.16 19.26 15.11
N LYS A 179 11.12 19.00 15.92
CA LYS A 179 10.92 19.64 17.24
C LYS A 179 10.24 18.80 18.36
N GLY A 180 9.80 17.56 18.15
CA GLY A 180 8.72 16.96 18.98
C GLY A 180 8.87 15.53 19.50
N LEU A 181 10.07 14.92 19.50
CA LEU A 181 10.37 13.72 20.31
C LEU A 181 11.69 13.82 21.07
N LEU A 182 12.23 15.03 21.23
CA LEU A 182 12.75 15.37 22.54
C LEU A 182 11.55 15.61 23.47
N ILE A 183 10.90 14.49 23.82
CA ILE A 183 10.90 14.14 25.23
C ILE A 183 12.39 14.06 25.60
N LYS A 184 13.03 15.23 25.77
CA LYS A 184 13.79 15.43 26.98
C LYS A 184 12.78 14.94 27.98
N GLN A 185 13.08 13.79 28.57
CA GLN A 185 12.67 13.55 29.92
C GLN A 185 12.62 14.94 30.57
N HIS A 186 11.60 15.24 31.32
CA HIS A 186 11.82 16.17 32.42
C HIS A 186 12.90 15.60 33.37
N LYS A 187 14.06 15.12 32.88
CA LYS A 187 15.36 15.45 33.45
C LYS A 187 15.31 16.95 33.59
N ARG A 188 14.89 17.36 34.79
CA ARG A 188 15.38 18.58 35.42
C ARG A 188 16.79 18.79 34.88
N PRO A 189 17.09 19.94 34.24
CA PRO A 189 18.47 20.22 33.87
C PRO A 189 19.33 19.87 35.08
N PRO A 190 20.46 19.14 34.92
CA PRO A 190 21.34 18.88 36.05
C PRO A 190 21.55 20.23 36.73
N LEU A 191 21.38 20.26 38.05
CA LEU A 191 21.64 21.45 38.85
C LEU A 191 23.15 21.72 38.78
N VAL A 192 23.59 22.24 37.64
CA VAL A 192 24.92 22.80 37.47
C VAL A 192 24.88 24.08 38.27
N ARG A 193 25.79 24.18 39.24
CA ARG A 193 26.05 25.42 39.96
C ARG A 193 26.19 26.53 38.94
N GLN A 194 25.23 27.45 38.94
CA GLN A 194 25.23 28.57 38.03
C GLN A 194 26.34 29.51 38.53
N ASP A 195 27.48 29.52 37.84
CA ASP A 195 28.52 30.49 38.13
C ASP A 195 27.93 31.89 37.98
N SER A 196 28.05 32.65 39.06
CA SER A 196 27.53 34.00 39.23
C SER A 196 28.25 34.98 38.31
N ILE A 197 27.83 35.09 37.04
CA ILE A 197 28.31 36.15 36.17
C ILE A 197 27.17 36.69 35.30
N CYS A 198 26.55 37.76 35.81
CA CYS A 198 25.81 38.71 35.00
C CYS A 198 26.81 39.41 34.05
N LEU A 199 26.88 38.99 32.79
CA LEU A 199 27.50 39.81 31.75
C LEU A 199 26.46 40.78 31.20
N SER A 200 26.68 42.06 31.45
CA SER A 200 25.94 43.19 30.90
C SER A 200 25.83 43.10 29.38
N PRO A 201 24.69 43.43 28.74
CA PRO A 201 24.56 43.38 27.29
C PRO A 201 25.57 44.33 26.62
N ARG A 202 26.54 43.77 25.86
CA ARG A 202 27.48 44.58 25.07
C ARG A 202 26.73 45.36 23.97
N LYS A 203 27.10 46.63 23.85
CA LYS A 203 26.67 47.61 22.86
C LYS A 203 27.11 47.15 21.45
N GLY A 204 26.14 46.90 20.55
CA GLY A 204 26.43 46.59 19.14
C GLY A 204 25.44 45.69 18.40
N LEU A 205 24.15 45.68 18.74
CA LEU A 205 23.17 44.88 18.00
C LEU A 205 22.66 45.58 16.73
N PRO A 206 22.39 44.84 15.63
CA PRO A 206 21.91 45.39 14.37
C PRO A 206 20.55 46.07 14.55
N ARG A 207 20.38 47.24 13.94
CA ARG A 207 19.11 47.99 13.92
C ARG A 207 18.25 47.52 12.74
N ASP A 208 16.94 47.53 12.95
CA ASP A 208 15.95 47.32 11.90
C ASP A 208 16.06 48.44 10.83
N PRO A 209 16.28 48.12 9.54
CA PRO A 209 16.51 49.13 8.49
C PRO A 209 15.30 50.04 8.21
N HIS A 210 14.08 49.62 8.57
CA HIS A 210 12.87 50.37 8.26
C HIS A 210 12.37 51.20 9.44
N THR A 211 12.67 50.77 10.68
CA THR A 211 12.03 51.35 11.88
C THR A 211 13.00 52.05 12.82
N GLY A 212 14.32 51.88 12.67
CA GLY A 212 15.36 52.55 13.46
C GLY A 212 15.37 52.25 14.97
N LYS A 213 14.37 51.51 15.47
CA LYS A 213 14.27 51.06 16.86
C LYS A 213 15.28 49.94 17.10
N ALA A 214 15.97 50.00 18.24
CA ALA A 214 16.84 48.92 18.67
C ALA A 214 15.99 47.65 18.81
N VAL A 215 16.30 46.61 18.03
CA VAL A 215 15.73 45.27 18.23
C VAL A 215 16.35 44.73 19.51
N GLN A 216 15.72 45.03 20.65
CA GLN A 216 15.99 44.30 21.87
C GLN A 216 15.47 42.89 21.62
N LYS A 217 16.38 41.95 21.34
CA LYS A 217 16.10 40.52 21.40
C LYS A 217 15.60 40.27 22.81
N CYS A 218 14.29 40.17 23.00
CA CYS A 218 13.69 39.93 24.31
C CYS A 218 14.43 38.75 24.95
N ASN A 219 14.89 38.91 26.19
CA ASN A 219 15.60 37.84 26.88
C ASN A 219 14.67 36.62 26.93
N ALA A 220 14.98 35.59 26.14
CA ALA A 220 14.12 34.41 25.99
C ALA A 220 13.88 33.70 27.34
N TYR A 221 14.85 33.78 28.26
CA TYR A 221 14.71 33.29 29.63
C TYR A 221 13.71 34.14 30.42
N ALA A 222 13.79 35.47 30.36
CA ALA A 222 12.83 36.34 31.02
C ALA A 222 11.40 36.13 30.48
N VAL A 223 11.27 35.96 29.15
CA VAL A 223 9.98 35.68 28.49
C VAL A 223 9.41 34.32 28.93
N SER A 224 10.24 33.29 29.09
CA SER A 224 9.78 31.97 29.53
C SER A 224 9.35 31.96 31.00
N VAL A 225 10.09 32.64 31.88
CA VAL A 225 9.71 32.83 33.29
C VAL A 225 8.37 33.57 33.38
N TRP A 226 8.23 34.68 32.64
CA TRP A 226 6.98 35.44 32.61
C TRP A 226 5.79 34.62 32.10
N ARG A 227 5.96 33.85 31.01
CA ARG A 227 4.91 32.94 30.52
C ARG A 227 4.50 31.93 31.58
N ARG A 228 5.45 31.33 32.29
CA ARG A 228 5.16 30.36 33.36
C ARG A 228 4.40 31.00 34.52
N VAL A 229 4.81 32.19 34.97
CA VAL A 229 4.10 32.94 36.02
C VAL A 229 2.67 33.24 35.57
N ARG A 230 2.49 33.70 34.32
CA ARG A 230 1.15 33.94 33.76
C ARG A 230 0.30 32.67 33.76
N MET A 231 0.81 31.53 33.31
CA MET A 231 0.02 30.28 33.28
C MET A 231 -0.42 29.84 34.68
N LYS A 232 0.44 29.98 35.70
CA LYS A 232 0.08 29.73 37.10
C LYS A 232 -1.07 30.63 37.57
N LEU A 233 -0.97 31.93 37.31
CA LEU A 233 -2.00 32.90 37.72
C LEU A 233 -3.32 32.73 36.96
N GLU A 234 -3.28 32.27 35.71
CA GLU A 234 -4.47 31.97 34.91
C GLU A 234 -5.10 30.61 35.23
N GLY A 235 -4.48 29.80 36.08
CA GLY A 235 -4.93 28.44 36.40
C GLY A 235 -4.74 27.44 35.27
N ARG A 236 -3.79 27.69 34.36
CA ARG A 236 -3.45 26.83 33.22
C ARG A 236 -2.15 26.03 33.46
N ASP A 237 -1.86 25.75 34.72
CA ASP A 237 -0.73 24.94 35.19
C ASP A 237 -1.33 23.89 36.14
N PRO A 238 -1.19 22.58 35.89
CA PRO A 238 -0.28 21.92 34.94
C PRO A 238 -0.78 21.81 33.49
N ASP A 239 -2.09 21.93 33.25
CA ASP A 239 -2.69 21.74 31.92
C ASP A 239 -2.96 23.09 31.20
N PRO A 240 -2.30 23.39 30.07
CA PRO A 240 -2.50 24.63 29.34
C PRO A 240 -3.89 24.76 28.68
N GLY A 241 -4.58 23.63 28.46
CA GLY A 241 -5.88 23.55 27.79
C GLY A 241 -7.08 23.76 28.72
N ARG A 242 -6.88 23.63 30.04
CA ARG A 242 -7.91 23.73 31.07
C ARG A 242 -7.58 24.87 32.03
N ARG A 243 -8.59 25.64 32.44
CA ARG A 243 -8.46 26.58 33.57
C ARG A 243 -8.97 25.92 34.85
N SER A 244 -8.07 25.60 35.76
CA SER A 244 -8.38 25.05 37.08
C SER A 244 -8.94 26.12 38.01
N THR A 245 -9.91 25.74 38.83
CA THR A 245 -10.41 26.62 39.91
C THR A 245 -9.34 26.83 40.99
N ILE A 246 -9.48 27.87 41.81
CA ILE A 246 -8.54 28.13 42.91
C ILE A 246 -8.46 26.90 43.85
N THR A 247 -9.60 26.29 44.14
CA THR A 247 -9.67 25.08 44.99
C THR A 247 -8.92 23.91 44.38
N GLU A 248 -9.09 23.67 43.07
CA GLU A 248 -8.37 22.61 42.36
C GLU A 248 -6.86 22.86 42.34
N GLN A 249 -6.44 24.10 42.10
CA GLN A 249 -5.03 24.48 42.10
C GLN A 249 -4.40 24.25 43.47
N VAL A 250 -5.06 24.71 44.54
CA VAL A 250 -4.57 24.54 45.92
C VAL A 250 -4.47 23.06 46.27
N ASN A 251 -5.52 22.28 45.99
CA ASN A 251 -5.52 20.84 46.26
C ASN A 251 -4.40 20.12 45.50
N TRP A 252 -4.20 20.46 44.22
CA TRP A 252 -3.13 19.86 43.41
C TRP A 252 -1.74 20.20 43.95
N VAL A 253 -1.50 21.47 44.32
CA VAL A 253 -0.22 21.91 44.88
C VAL A 253 0.08 21.20 46.20
N ILE A 254 -0.91 21.08 47.09
CA ILE A 254 -0.75 20.37 48.36
C ILE A 254 -0.42 18.90 48.08
N ASN A 255 -1.21 18.22 47.24
CA ASN A 255 -1.02 16.81 46.93
C ASN A 255 0.38 16.52 46.35
N GLU A 256 0.86 17.33 45.41
CA GLU A 256 2.20 17.19 44.85
C GLU A 256 3.31 17.46 45.88
N ALA A 257 3.12 18.45 46.75
CA ALA A 257 4.09 18.80 47.79
C ALA A 257 4.16 17.75 48.92
N THR A 258 3.06 17.06 49.20
CA THR A 258 2.99 16.02 50.24
C THR A 258 3.19 14.61 49.72
N ASN A 259 3.37 14.42 48.41
CA ASN A 259 3.53 13.09 47.81
C ASN A 259 4.87 12.46 48.26
N PRO A 260 4.86 11.30 48.94
CA PRO A 260 6.10 10.64 49.38
C PRO A 260 7.04 10.30 48.23
N ASP A 261 6.52 9.99 47.04
CA ASP A 261 7.33 9.69 45.86
C ASP A 261 8.14 10.91 45.40
N ASN A 262 7.57 12.11 45.51
CA ASN A 262 8.27 13.36 45.20
C ASN A 262 9.29 13.71 46.27
N LEU A 263 8.94 13.50 47.54
CA LEU A 263 9.80 13.77 48.69
C LEU A 263 11.05 12.88 48.68
N ALA A 264 10.91 11.60 48.32
CA ALA A 264 12.01 10.64 48.25
C ALA A 264 13.05 10.98 47.16
N LEU A 265 12.69 11.78 46.15
CA LEU A 265 13.58 12.21 45.07
C LEU A 265 14.32 13.52 45.35
N LEU A 266 14.09 14.16 46.50
CA LEU A 266 14.80 15.37 46.87
C LEU A 266 16.25 15.05 47.22
N TYR A 267 17.13 16.01 46.97
CA TYR A 267 18.54 15.89 47.38
C TYR A 267 18.60 15.75 48.90
N GLU A 268 19.46 14.86 49.42
CA GLU A 268 19.53 14.46 50.83
C GLU A 268 19.60 15.64 51.81
N GLY A 269 20.27 16.73 51.42
CA GLY A 269 20.37 17.96 52.22
C GLY A 269 19.07 18.76 52.37
N TRP A 270 17.97 18.37 51.71
CA TRP A 270 16.63 18.93 51.93
C TRP A 270 15.88 18.27 53.10
N THR A 271 16.39 17.16 53.63
CA THR A 271 15.85 16.45 54.81
C THR A 271 14.31 16.34 54.83
N PRO A 272 13.68 15.72 53.80
CA PRO A 272 12.23 15.65 53.66
C PRO A 272 11.50 14.84 54.75
N TRP A 273 12.24 14.15 55.61
CA TRP A 273 11.73 13.27 56.68
C TRP A 273 11.66 13.94 58.06
N VAL A 274 12.17 15.17 58.20
CA VAL A 274 12.15 15.95 59.45
C VAL A 274 10.92 16.84 59.47
#